data_AF-A0A803PBQ7-F1
#
_entry.id   AF-A0A803PBQ7-F1
#
_cell.length_a   1.000
_cell.length_b   1.000
_cell.length_c   1.000
_cell.angle_alpha   90.00
_cell.angle_beta   90.00
_cell.angle_gamma   90.00
#
_symmetry.space_group_name_H-M   'P 1'
#
loop_
_entity.id
_entity.type
_entity.pdbx_description
1 polymer ?
#
loop_
_entity_poly.entity_id
_entity_poly.type
_entity_poly.pdbx_seq_one_letter_code
_entity_poly.pdbx_strand_id
1 'polypeptide(L)'
;MLKNIFLEVKKKFDTAMEVLRAEKITIDPEDPAAVTHYAKVMKTVREKADLFSESQRIQYTIQTKTQDIPDARTYLLTLKEIRIKRGLTDELGAEAMMMDALEKVEKDLKKPLMRNDKKGMAVLLAEFDKINKKLGIRKEDLPKYEEQLELKIAKAQLEELHKECYEAMDTQKKREEFKDEDVIEPKSLDIRNFI
;
A
#
# COMPACT_ATOMS: atom_id res chain seq x y z
N MET A 1 -18.19 20.33 11.44
CA MET A 1 -17.59 19.35 10.52
C MET A 1 -16.07 19.29 10.67
N LEU A 2 -15.33 20.39 10.43
CA LEU A 2 -13.85 20.42 10.57
C LEU A 2 -13.32 20.07 11.98
N LYS A 3 -13.98 20.53 13.05
CA LYS A 3 -13.61 20.20 14.43
C LYS A 3 -13.59 18.68 14.69
N ASN A 4 -14.57 17.96 14.16
CA ASN A 4 -14.65 16.51 14.37
C ASN A 4 -13.58 15.78 13.57
N ILE A 5 -13.30 16.22 12.34
CA ILE A 5 -12.20 15.69 11.52
C ILE A 5 -10.86 15.91 12.23
N PHE A 6 -10.62 17.11 12.76
CA PHE A 6 -9.40 17.42 13.51
C PHE A 6 -9.24 16.52 14.73
N LEU A 7 -10.31 16.32 15.51
CA LEU A 7 -10.27 15.45 16.69
C LEU A 7 -10.00 13.98 16.32
N GLU A 8 -10.56 13.50 15.20
CA GLU A 8 -10.28 12.17 14.68
C GLU A 8 -8.80 12.02 14.27
N VAL A 9 -8.29 12.96 13.47
CA VAL A 9 -6.88 12.97 13.03
C VAL A 9 -5.94 13.04 14.22
N LYS A 10 -6.22 13.91 15.20
CA LYS A 10 -5.43 14.01 16.43
C LYS A 10 -5.42 12.68 17.19
N LYS A 11 -6.57 12.02 17.35
CA LYS A 11 -6.65 10.72 18.02
C LYS A 11 -5.80 9.67 17.32
N LYS A 12 -5.85 9.61 15.98
CA LYS A 12 -5.04 8.68 15.18
C LYS A 12 -3.54 8.97 15.33
N PHE A 13 -3.15 10.25 15.31
CA PHE A 13 -1.78 10.68 15.55
C PHE A 13 -1.30 10.29 16.95
N ASP A 14 -2.05 10.63 18.01
CA ASP A 14 -1.68 10.31 19.39
C ASP A 14 -1.52 8.78 19.57
N THR A 15 -2.41 7.99 18.96
CA THR A 15 -2.35 6.52 19.00
C THR A 15 -1.10 5.97 18.31
N ALA A 16 -0.72 6.55 17.18
CA ALA A 16 0.52 6.17 16.49
C ALA A 16 1.75 6.50 17.35
N MET A 17 1.78 7.69 17.95
CA MET A 17 2.88 8.15 18.80
C MET A 17 3.05 7.29 20.06
N GLU A 18 1.96 6.82 20.65
CA GLU A 18 2.01 5.90 21.80
C GLU A 18 2.76 4.61 21.46
N VAL A 19 2.52 4.04 20.28
CA VAL A 19 3.24 2.85 19.81
C VAL A 19 4.71 3.17 19.53
N LEU A 20 5.00 4.25 18.81
CA LEU A 20 6.37 4.62 18.45
C LEU A 20 7.24 4.96 19.66
N ARG A 21 6.66 5.52 20.73
CA ARG A 21 7.37 5.78 21.99
C ARG A 21 7.65 4.52 22.81
N ALA A 22 6.86 3.45 22.63
CA ALA A 22 7.05 2.20 23.35
C ALA A 22 8.15 1.32 22.69
N GLU A 23 8.24 1.36 21.37
CA GLU A 23 9.08 0.45 20.59
C GLU A 23 10.47 1.03 20.30
N LYS A 24 11.52 0.25 20.56
CA LYS A 24 12.89 0.64 20.18
C LYS A 24 13.14 0.27 18.72
N ILE A 25 13.15 1.26 17.84
CA ILE A 25 13.43 1.06 16.42
C ILE A 25 14.93 1.13 16.18
N THR A 26 15.48 0.10 15.53
CA THR A 26 16.87 0.07 15.07
C THR A 26 16.92 0.64 13.65
N ILE A 27 17.69 1.70 13.44
CA ILE A 27 17.82 2.36 12.13
C ILE A 27 18.92 1.67 11.33
N ASP A 28 18.59 0.52 10.76
CA ASP A 28 19.49 -0.25 9.90
C ASP A 28 18.68 -0.86 8.74
N PRO A 29 18.68 -0.24 7.55
CA PRO A 29 17.90 -0.74 6.42
C PRO A 29 18.49 -2.01 5.80
N GLU A 30 19.75 -2.33 6.07
CA GLU A 30 20.43 -3.50 5.50
C GLU A 30 20.33 -4.74 6.39
N ASP A 31 19.99 -4.57 7.68
CA ASP A 31 19.64 -5.68 8.56
C ASP A 31 18.18 -6.15 8.35
N PRO A 32 17.95 -7.38 7.83
CA PRO A 32 16.60 -7.91 7.65
C PRO A 32 15.79 -8.00 8.96
N ALA A 33 16.45 -8.19 10.11
CA ALA A 33 15.77 -8.25 11.39
C ALA A 33 15.23 -6.87 11.80
N ALA A 34 16.02 -5.81 11.61
CA ALA A 34 15.59 -4.43 11.83
C ALA A 34 14.43 -4.04 10.91
N VAL A 35 14.50 -4.38 9.62
CA VAL A 35 13.41 -4.13 8.65
C VAL A 35 12.13 -4.88 9.06
N THR A 36 12.25 -6.16 9.41
CA THR A 36 11.09 -6.98 9.83
C THR A 36 10.46 -6.45 11.11
N HIS A 37 11.29 -6.05 12.09
CA HIS A 37 10.83 -5.44 13.32
C HIS A 37 10.09 -4.12 13.04
N TYR A 38 10.68 -3.23 12.24
CA TYR A 38 10.07 -1.96 11.88
C TYR A 38 8.74 -2.14 11.13
N ALA A 39 8.67 -3.09 10.18
CA ALA A 39 7.42 -3.44 9.49
C ALA A 39 6.32 -3.87 10.47
N LYS A 40 6.65 -4.66 11.49
CA LYS A 40 5.72 -5.08 12.55
C LYS A 40 5.23 -3.90 13.40
N VAL A 41 6.13 -2.98 13.76
CA VAL A 41 5.79 -1.75 14.50
C VAL A 41 4.84 -0.90 13.65
N MET A 42 5.15 -0.64 12.39
CA MET A 42 4.31 0.16 11.49
C MET A 42 2.95 -0.49 11.19
N LYS A 43 2.90 -1.82 11.10
CA LYS A 43 1.64 -2.56 11.05
C LYS A 43 0.80 -2.33 12.30
N THR A 44 1.41 -2.44 13.49
CA THR A 44 0.74 -2.21 14.78
C THR A 44 0.23 -0.76 14.89
N VAL A 45 1.03 0.22 14.44
CA VAL A 45 0.62 1.63 14.35
C VAL A 45 -0.65 1.75 13.51
N ARG A 46 -0.67 1.20 12.29
CA ARG A 46 -1.82 1.29 11.40
C ARG A 46 -3.06 0.63 11.97
N GLU A 47 -2.93 -0.58 12.51
CA GLU A 47 -4.05 -1.32 13.09
C GLU A 47 -4.64 -0.58 14.30
N LYS A 48 -3.81 -0.08 15.23
CA LYS A 48 -4.29 0.67 16.40
C LYS A 48 -4.88 2.03 16.05
N ALA A 49 -4.29 2.73 15.07
CA ALA A 49 -4.76 4.03 14.62
C ALA A 49 -5.92 3.96 13.60
N ASP A 50 -6.46 2.76 13.33
CA ASP A 50 -7.54 2.54 12.36
C ASP A 50 -7.20 3.16 10.97
N LEU A 51 -5.98 2.87 10.51
CA LEU A 51 -5.47 3.28 9.21
C LEU A 51 -5.50 2.08 8.27
N PHE A 52 -5.94 2.33 7.04
CA PHE A 52 -5.94 1.30 6.00
C PHE A 52 -4.52 0.85 5.65
N SER A 53 -4.38 -0.47 5.48
CA SER A 53 -3.30 -1.07 4.68
C SER A 53 -3.42 -0.68 3.21
N GLU A 54 -2.37 -0.93 2.43
CA GLU A 54 -2.37 -0.56 1.01
C GLU A 54 -3.42 -1.36 0.21
N SER A 55 -3.59 -2.65 0.51
CA SER A 55 -4.68 -3.45 -0.06
C SER A 55 -6.07 -2.88 0.27
N GLN A 56 -6.30 -2.49 1.53
CA GLN A 56 -7.56 -1.86 1.94
C GLN A 56 -7.77 -0.50 1.26
N ARG A 57 -6.73 0.32 1.09
CA ARG A 57 -6.82 1.59 0.34
C ARG A 57 -7.20 1.37 -1.12
N ILE A 58 -6.62 0.35 -1.76
CA ILE A 58 -6.96 -0.03 -3.14
C ILE A 58 -8.43 -0.45 -3.20
N GLN A 59 -8.86 -1.35 -2.32
CA GLN A 59 -10.24 -1.83 -2.25
C GLN A 59 -11.23 -0.68 -2.03
N TYR A 60 -10.95 0.20 -1.06
CA TYR A 60 -11.79 1.36 -0.76
C TYR A 60 -11.92 2.30 -1.96
N THR A 61 -10.80 2.56 -2.67
CA THR A 61 -10.79 3.40 -3.87
C THR A 61 -11.66 2.78 -4.97
N ILE A 62 -11.51 1.48 -5.22
CA ILE A 62 -12.30 0.76 -6.22
C ILE A 62 -13.78 0.83 -5.86
N GLN A 63 -14.15 0.49 -4.63
CA GLN A 63 -15.55 0.51 -4.18
C GLN A 63 -16.16 1.90 -4.35
N THR A 64 -15.51 2.93 -3.82
CA THR A 64 -16.01 4.32 -3.87
C THR A 64 -16.20 4.81 -5.31
N LYS A 65 -15.27 4.47 -6.22
CA LYS A 65 -15.33 4.92 -7.62
C LYS A 65 -16.27 4.09 -8.50
N THR A 66 -16.69 2.91 -8.05
CA THR A 66 -17.45 1.97 -8.88
C THR A 66 -18.80 1.56 -8.29
N GLN A 67 -19.17 2.05 -7.12
CA GLN A 67 -20.41 1.67 -6.42
C GLN A 67 -21.67 1.83 -7.29
N ASP A 68 -21.76 2.91 -8.07
CA ASP A 68 -22.95 3.28 -8.83
C ASP A 68 -22.90 2.80 -10.30
N ILE A 69 -21.84 2.07 -10.68
CA ILE A 69 -21.65 1.61 -12.05
C ILE A 69 -22.44 0.31 -12.26
N PRO A 70 -23.44 0.26 -13.15
CA PRO A 70 -24.33 -0.90 -13.24
C PRO A 70 -23.83 -1.98 -14.20
N ASP A 71 -23.03 -1.63 -15.21
CA ASP A 71 -22.54 -2.56 -16.24
C ASP A 71 -21.04 -2.91 -16.05
N ALA A 72 -20.65 -4.08 -16.58
CA ALA A 72 -19.29 -4.62 -16.42
C ALA A 72 -18.25 -3.85 -17.25
N ARG A 73 -18.63 -3.31 -18.42
CA ARG A 73 -17.70 -2.60 -19.32
C ARG A 73 -17.21 -1.31 -18.70
N THR A 74 -18.14 -0.47 -18.25
CA THR A 74 -17.83 0.79 -17.56
C THR A 74 -17.05 0.51 -16.28
N TYR A 75 -17.35 -0.59 -15.57
CA TYR A 75 -16.60 -1.01 -14.39
C TYR A 75 -15.12 -1.30 -14.72
N LEU A 76 -14.84 -2.13 -15.73
CA LEU A 76 -13.46 -2.46 -16.12
C LEU A 76 -12.70 -1.23 -16.65
N LEU A 77 -13.35 -0.37 -17.42
CA LEU A 77 -12.76 0.90 -17.87
C LEU A 77 -12.40 1.81 -16.69
N THR A 78 -13.24 1.85 -15.66
CA THR A 78 -12.96 2.62 -14.44
C THR A 78 -11.80 2.02 -13.65
N LEU A 79 -11.68 0.67 -13.57
CA LEU A 79 -10.51 0.04 -12.97
C LEU A 79 -9.21 0.39 -13.71
N LYS A 80 -9.25 0.41 -15.04
CA LYS A 80 -8.14 0.85 -15.89
C LYS A 80 -7.73 2.28 -15.59
N GLU A 81 -8.70 3.20 -15.46
CA GLU A 81 -8.41 4.57 -15.06
C GLU A 81 -7.77 4.67 -13.68
N ILE A 82 -8.26 3.90 -12.70
CA ILE A 82 -7.70 3.85 -11.34
C ILE A 82 -6.24 3.40 -11.40
N ARG A 83 -5.95 2.34 -12.16
CA ARG A 83 -4.59 1.83 -12.36
C ARG A 83 -3.67 2.89 -12.96
N ILE A 84 -4.08 3.51 -14.08
CA ILE A 84 -3.30 4.54 -14.77
C ILE A 84 -3.03 5.75 -13.87
N LYS A 85 -4.05 6.23 -13.14
CA LYS A 85 -3.91 7.36 -12.19
C LYS A 85 -2.97 7.04 -11.03
N ARG A 86 -2.74 5.76 -10.72
CA ARG A 86 -1.75 5.30 -9.73
C ARG A 86 -0.37 5.02 -10.33
N GLY A 87 -0.17 5.28 -11.63
CA GLY A 87 1.12 5.04 -12.30
C GLY A 87 1.48 3.57 -12.50
N LEU A 88 0.52 2.65 -12.35
CA LEU A 88 0.74 1.22 -12.49
C LEU A 88 0.64 0.82 -13.96
N THR A 89 1.61 0.08 -14.49
CA THR A 89 1.64 -0.48 -15.85
C THR A 89 0.89 -1.82 -15.93
N ASP A 90 0.35 -2.17 -17.10
CA ASP A 90 -0.28 -3.48 -17.34
C ASP A 90 0.71 -4.35 -18.12
N GLU A 91 1.78 -4.72 -17.44
CA GLU A 91 2.91 -5.44 -18.05
C GLU A 91 2.51 -6.84 -18.53
N LEU A 92 1.51 -7.42 -17.90
CA LEU A 92 0.99 -8.75 -18.22
C LEU A 92 -0.08 -8.71 -19.32
N GLY A 93 -0.53 -7.53 -19.74
CA GLY A 93 -1.63 -7.37 -20.70
C GLY A 93 -2.96 -7.92 -20.19
N ALA A 94 -3.15 -7.96 -18.87
CA ALA A 94 -4.32 -8.54 -18.23
C ALA A 94 -5.60 -7.80 -18.60
N GLU A 95 -5.55 -6.46 -18.72
CA GLU A 95 -6.72 -5.65 -19.02
C GLU A 95 -7.25 -5.92 -20.44
N ALA A 96 -6.34 -6.06 -21.42
CA ALA A 96 -6.72 -6.40 -22.78
C ALA A 96 -7.43 -7.77 -22.82
N MET A 97 -6.86 -8.78 -22.15
CA MET A 97 -7.47 -10.11 -22.07
C MET A 97 -8.84 -10.08 -21.38
N MET A 98 -8.99 -9.29 -20.30
CA MET A 98 -10.26 -9.14 -19.59
C MET A 98 -11.32 -8.44 -20.44
N MET A 99 -10.94 -7.41 -21.19
CA MET A 99 -11.84 -6.70 -22.11
C MET A 99 -12.27 -7.60 -23.27
N ASP A 100 -11.36 -8.40 -23.83
CA ASP A 100 -11.68 -9.38 -24.89
C ASP A 100 -12.65 -10.45 -24.38
N ALA A 101 -12.47 -10.92 -23.14
CA ALA A 101 -13.39 -11.86 -22.51
C ALA A 101 -14.78 -11.25 -22.31
N LEU A 102 -14.85 -10.00 -21.84
CA LEU A 102 -16.11 -9.27 -21.71
C LEU A 102 -16.80 -9.10 -23.08
N GLU A 103 -16.05 -8.73 -24.12
CA GLU A 103 -16.62 -8.55 -25.45
C GLU A 103 -17.25 -9.83 -26.00
N LYS A 104 -16.65 -11.00 -25.75
CA LYS A 104 -17.23 -12.29 -26.13
C LYS A 104 -18.55 -12.54 -25.40
N VAL A 105 -18.58 -12.31 -24.08
CA VAL A 105 -19.80 -12.47 -23.27
C VAL A 105 -20.91 -11.53 -23.75
N GLU A 106 -20.60 -10.27 -24.02
CA GLU A 106 -21.58 -9.30 -24.51
C GLU A 106 -22.09 -9.62 -25.92
N LYS A 107 -21.23 -10.16 -26.81
CA LYS A 107 -21.64 -10.64 -28.13
C LYS A 107 -22.64 -11.78 -28.04
N ASP A 108 -22.39 -12.75 -27.15
CA ASP A 108 -23.28 -13.89 -26.93
C ASP A 108 -24.62 -13.44 -26.32
N LEU A 109 -24.57 -12.47 -25.39
CA LEU A 109 -25.77 -11.89 -24.76
C LEU A 109 -26.55 -10.93 -25.69
N LYS A 110 -25.90 -10.41 -26.74
CA LYS A 110 -26.42 -9.35 -27.64
C LYS A 110 -26.83 -8.07 -26.91
N LYS A 111 -26.26 -7.82 -25.74
CA LYS A 111 -26.50 -6.65 -24.89
C LYS A 111 -25.33 -6.45 -23.92
N PRO A 112 -25.17 -5.24 -23.34
CA PRO A 112 -24.19 -5.01 -22.29
C PRO A 112 -24.41 -5.96 -21.10
N LEU A 113 -23.30 -6.42 -20.50
CA LEU A 113 -23.38 -7.28 -19.32
C LEU A 113 -23.60 -6.43 -18.07
N MET A 114 -24.74 -6.62 -17.42
CA MET A 114 -25.05 -5.96 -16.15
C MET A 114 -24.37 -6.68 -14.98
N ARG A 115 -23.83 -5.94 -14.00
CA ARG A 115 -23.15 -6.51 -12.83
C ARG A 115 -24.09 -7.29 -11.90
N ASN A 116 -25.40 -7.06 -12.00
CA ASN A 116 -26.43 -7.83 -11.28
C ASN A 116 -26.89 -9.08 -12.05
N ASP A 117 -26.44 -9.30 -13.29
CA ASP A 117 -26.71 -10.52 -14.06
C ASP A 117 -25.81 -11.65 -13.55
N LYS A 118 -26.34 -12.43 -12.61
CA LYS A 118 -25.61 -13.53 -11.98
C LYS A 118 -25.08 -14.56 -12.98
N LYS A 119 -25.83 -14.85 -14.06
CA LYS A 119 -25.43 -15.88 -15.04
C LYS A 119 -24.34 -15.35 -15.95
N GLY A 120 -24.53 -14.16 -16.53
CA GLY A 120 -23.52 -13.53 -17.38
C GLY A 120 -22.22 -13.23 -16.62
N MET A 121 -22.32 -12.73 -15.39
CA MET A 121 -21.16 -12.49 -14.53
C MET A 121 -20.42 -13.79 -14.16
N ALA A 122 -21.13 -14.90 -13.94
CA ALA A 122 -20.48 -16.19 -13.68
C ALA A 122 -19.64 -16.66 -14.89
N VAL A 123 -20.14 -16.46 -16.11
CA VAL A 123 -19.38 -16.77 -17.34
C VAL A 123 -18.14 -15.88 -17.43
N LEU A 124 -18.29 -14.56 -17.22
CA LEU A 124 -17.17 -13.63 -17.26
C LEU A 124 -16.09 -13.97 -16.22
N LEU A 125 -16.50 -14.25 -14.99
CA LEU A 125 -15.58 -14.60 -13.90
C LEU A 125 -14.84 -15.92 -14.19
N ALA A 126 -15.49 -16.89 -14.83
CA ALA A 126 -14.81 -18.12 -15.25
C ALA A 126 -13.74 -17.86 -16.33
N GLU A 127 -13.99 -16.93 -17.25
CA GLU A 127 -12.96 -16.49 -18.22
C GLU A 127 -11.81 -15.75 -17.51
N PHE A 128 -12.11 -14.90 -16.53
CA PHE A 128 -11.08 -14.23 -15.72
C PHE A 128 -10.22 -15.21 -14.94
N ASP A 129 -10.80 -16.28 -14.40
CA ASP A 129 -10.02 -17.31 -13.71
C ASP A 129 -9.08 -18.07 -14.66
N LYS A 130 -9.49 -18.29 -15.92
CA LYS A 130 -8.59 -18.85 -16.96
C LYS A 130 -7.45 -17.87 -17.28
N ILE A 131 -7.74 -16.58 -17.43
CA ILE A 131 -6.75 -15.53 -17.67
C ILE A 131 -5.77 -15.47 -16.50
N ASN A 132 -6.27 -15.43 -15.26
CA ASN A 132 -5.44 -15.40 -14.06
C ASN A 132 -4.49 -16.60 -14.00
N LYS A 133 -4.99 -17.81 -14.27
CA LYS A 133 -4.15 -19.02 -14.35
C LYS A 133 -3.06 -18.90 -15.42
N LYS A 134 -3.41 -18.39 -16.62
CA LYS A 134 -2.45 -18.17 -17.71
C LYS A 134 -1.36 -17.17 -17.32
N LEU A 135 -1.72 -16.12 -16.58
CA LEU A 135 -0.81 -15.08 -16.12
C LEU A 135 -0.06 -15.44 -14.83
N GLY A 136 -0.31 -16.63 -14.25
CA GLY A 136 0.28 -17.03 -12.97
C GLY A 136 -0.25 -16.24 -11.77
N ILE A 137 -1.37 -15.53 -11.91
CA ILE A 137 -2.02 -14.75 -10.86
C ILE A 137 -2.88 -15.69 -10.01
N ARG A 138 -2.60 -15.74 -8.70
CA ARG A 138 -3.32 -16.55 -7.72
C ARG A 138 -3.80 -15.67 -6.58
N LYS A 139 -5.10 -15.74 -6.27
CA LYS A 139 -5.69 -14.94 -5.18
C LYS A 139 -5.13 -15.35 -3.82
N GLU A 140 -4.72 -16.60 -3.71
CA GLU A 140 -4.14 -17.21 -2.52
C GLU A 140 -2.76 -16.62 -2.18
N ASP A 141 -2.07 -16.00 -3.15
CA ASP A 141 -0.79 -15.33 -2.94
C ASP A 141 -0.95 -13.89 -2.43
N LEU A 142 -2.16 -13.32 -2.38
CA LEU A 142 -2.39 -11.94 -1.94
C LEU A 142 -1.82 -11.64 -0.55
N PRO A 143 -1.99 -12.49 0.49
CA PRO A 143 -1.40 -12.24 1.80
C PRO A 143 0.13 -12.15 1.75
N LYS A 144 0.76 -12.99 0.92
CA LYS A 144 2.21 -12.98 0.70
C LYS A 144 2.66 -11.69 0.01
N TYR A 145 1.92 -11.23 -1.00
CA TYR A 145 2.25 -9.96 -1.67
C TYR A 145 2.09 -8.76 -0.74
N GLU A 146 1.07 -8.78 0.13
CA GLU A 146 0.89 -7.75 1.16
C GLU A 146 2.10 -7.73 2.10
N GLU A 147 2.49 -8.88 2.65
CA GLU A 147 3.66 -8.97 3.54
C GLU A 147 4.96 -8.48 2.87
N GLN A 148 5.18 -8.87 1.61
CA GLN A 148 6.34 -8.40 0.84
C GLN A 148 6.31 -6.88 0.59
N LEU A 149 5.12 -6.32 0.35
CA LEU A 149 4.94 -4.88 0.19
C LEU A 149 5.24 -4.14 1.50
N GLU A 150 4.74 -4.64 2.63
CA GLU A 150 5.03 -4.08 3.95
C GLU A 150 6.53 -4.03 4.24
N LEU A 151 7.26 -5.12 3.95
CA LEU A 151 8.71 -5.17 4.14
C LEU A 151 9.44 -4.18 3.23
N LYS A 152 9.00 -4.02 1.98
CA LYS A 152 9.58 -3.03 1.06
C LYS A 152 9.35 -1.60 1.51
N ILE A 153 8.13 -1.29 1.97
CA ILE A 153 7.79 0.03 2.52
C ILE A 153 8.64 0.30 3.77
N ALA A 154 8.72 -0.68 4.68
CA ALA A 154 9.52 -0.60 5.89
C ALA A 154 11.00 -0.34 5.59
N LYS A 155 11.58 -1.07 4.62
CA LYS A 155 12.96 -0.86 4.19
C LYS A 155 13.16 0.57 3.64
N ALA A 156 12.31 1.01 2.71
CA ALA A 156 12.43 2.34 2.11
C ALA A 156 12.31 3.46 3.16
N GLN A 157 11.41 3.32 4.13
CA GLN A 157 11.28 4.26 5.23
C GLN A 157 12.50 4.26 6.16
N LEU A 158 13.10 3.10 6.43
CA LEU A 158 14.35 3.03 7.19
C LEU A 158 15.54 3.61 6.40
N GLU A 159 15.59 3.44 5.08
CA GLU A 159 16.60 4.08 4.22
C GLU A 159 16.50 5.60 4.29
N GLU A 160 15.28 6.13 4.22
CA GLU A 160 15.01 7.57 4.37
C GLU A 160 15.42 8.08 5.76
N LEU A 161 14.98 7.39 6.83
CA LEU A 161 15.35 7.75 8.20
C LEU A 161 16.86 7.69 8.43
N HIS A 162 17.51 6.64 7.93
CA HIS A 162 18.97 6.47 8.00
C HIS A 162 19.70 7.63 7.32
N LYS A 163 19.24 8.03 6.13
CA LYS A 163 19.77 9.19 5.41
C LYS A 163 19.55 10.48 6.19
N GLU A 164 18.34 10.72 6.71
CA GLU A 164 18.03 11.91 7.51
C GLU A 164 18.91 12.02 8.76
N CYS A 165 19.19 10.89 9.44
CA CYS A 165 20.10 10.87 10.57
C CYS A 165 21.51 11.34 10.18
N TYR A 166 22.08 10.82 9.09
CA TYR A 166 23.40 11.25 8.62
C TYR A 166 23.42 12.72 8.21
N GLU A 167 22.41 13.18 7.47
CA GLU A 167 22.30 14.58 7.05
C GLU A 167 22.23 15.54 8.26
N ALA A 168 21.49 15.16 9.30
CA ALA A 168 21.40 15.92 10.54
C ALA A 168 22.74 15.96 11.28
N MET A 169 23.42 14.82 11.41
CA MET A 169 24.73 14.74 12.08
C MET A 169 25.82 15.51 11.31
N ASP A 170 25.88 15.38 9.98
CA ASP A 170 26.81 16.14 9.13
C ASP A 170 26.58 17.65 9.24
N THR A 171 25.31 18.07 9.33
CA THR A 171 24.97 19.48 9.52
C THR A 171 25.43 19.99 10.88
N GLN A 172 25.29 19.18 11.93
CA GLN A 172 25.75 19.53 13.28
C GLN A 172 27.27 19.62 13.36
N LYS A 173 27.99 18.69 12.73
CA LYS A 173 29.46 18.63 12.73
C LYS A 173 30.12 19.85 12.07
N LYS A 174 29.41 20.55 11.18
CA LYS A 174 29.90 21.81 10.56
C LYS A 174 30.01 22.97 11.56
N ARG A 175 29.42 22.87 12.75
CA ARG A 175 29.55 23.88 13.80
C ARG A 175 30.86 23.69 14.54
N GLU A 176 31.61 24.78 14.75
CA GLU A 176 32.93 24.76 15.40
C GLU A 176 32.95 24.05 16.76
N GLU A 177 31.85 24.13 17.51
CA GLU A 177 31.67 23.48 18.81
C GLU A 177 31.66 21.94 18.75
N PHE A 178 31.35 21.35 17.59
CA PHE A 178 31.12 19.91 17.41
C PHE A 178 32.04 19.28 16.35
N LYS A 179 33.00 20.03 15.81
CA LYS A 179 33.83 19.60 14.68
C LYS A 179 34.73 18.38 14.99
N ASP A 180 35.14 18.25 16.25
CA ASP A 180 36.01 17.19 16.75
C ASP A 180 35.23 16.02 17.34
N GLU A 181 33.89 16.06 17.32
CA GLU A 181 33.05 14.96 17.79
C GLU A 181 32.95 13.83 16.74
N ASP A 182 32.91 12.61 17.26
CA ASP A 182 32.68 11.41 16.47
C ASP A 182 31.23 11.34 15.99
N VAL A 183 31.04 10.99 14.72
CA VAL A 183 29.71 10.73 14.19
C VAL A 183 29.26 9.37 14.70
N ILE A 184 28.14 9.35 15.42
CA ILE A 184 27.55 8.10 15.92
C ILE A 184 26.79 7.37 14.82
N GLU A 185 26.74 6.05 14.93
CA GLU A 185 26.04 5.20 13.96
C GLU A 185 24.51 5.30 14.16
N PRO A 186 23.69 5.50 13.10
CA PRO A 186 22.23 5.61 13.24
C PRO A 186 21.57 4.43 13.96
N LYS A 187 22.06 3.20 13.76
CA LYS A 187 21.58 2.01 14.46
C LYS A 187 21.74 2.03 15.99
N SER A 188 22.61 2.90 16.51
CA SER A 188 22.82 3.08 17.94
C SER A 188 21.85 4.10 18.56
N LEU A 189 21.17 4.89 17.72
CA LEU A 189 20.20 5.89 18.15
C LEU A 189 18.96 5.21 18.74
N ASP A 190 18.37 5.90 19.71
CA ASP A 190 17.07 5.55 20.25
C ASP A 190 16.08 6.64 19.88
N ILE A 191 15.26 6.39 18.85
CA ILE A 191 14.30 7.36 18.32
C ILE A 191 13.35 7.89 19.39
N ARG A 192 13.12 7.12 20.47
CA ARG A 192 12.23 7.49 21.57
C ARG A 192 12.72 8.72 22.33
N ASN A 193 14.01 9.04 22.25
CA ASN A 193 14.57 10.26 22.83
C ASN A 193 14.23 11.52 22.03
N PHE A 194 13.64 11.37 20.84
CA PHE A 194 13.35 12.46 19.90
C PHE A 194 11.84 12.65 19.63
N ILE A 195 10.97 11.84 20.26
CA ILE A 195 9.51 11.74 19.99
C ILE A 195 8.68 12.03 21.25
#